data_AF-A0A1H1LPF1-F1
#
_entry.id   AF-A0A1H1LPF1-F1
#
_cell.length_a   1.000
_cell.length_b   1.000
_cell.length_c   1.000
_cell.angle_alpha   90.00
_cell.angle_beta   90.00
_cell.angle_gamma   90.00
#
_symmetry.space_group_name_H-M   'P 1'
#
loop_
_entity.id
_entity.type
_entity.pdbx_description
1 polymer ?
#
loop_
_entity_poly.entity_id
_entity_poly.type
_entity_poly.pdbx_seq_one_letter_code
_entity_poly.pdbx_strand_id
1 'polypeptide(L)'
;MRRVAHAFPVQAMSLPGERDETGGIEPQRLLIRKDAMMRTVICLPALAGLAALGLVPAPAFAQESRTKTFDGPNATVTQTTTLDREAGTLERDRTATAKESGKTVSTSLDRQRTETGSTVARSRTGPEGATRSFEGERVRGEMGSTFAGTATTRTGEQYGVSASRSRDGAGNSQASQRITGPEGQTLYGRDRTTTRSRTESGGIRTEHNVSRTRDPEFRPRRGAGGQRQRPPQRGGRPRR
;
A
#
# COMPACT_ATOMS: atom_id res chain seq x y z
N MET A 1 58.40 36.22 6.53
CA MET A 1 58.81 34.79 6.46
C MET A 1 57.65 34.02 5.81
N ARG A 2 57.53 33.98 4.49
CA ARG A 2 57.95 32.92 3.53
C ARG A 2 57.44 31.49 3.81
N ARG A 3 56.46 31.08 2.97
CA ARG A 3 56.13 29.75 2.38
C ARG A 3 55.73 28.63 3.38
N VAL A 4 54.89 27.63 3.06
CA VAL A 4 54.75 26.84 1.82
C VAL A 4 53.32 26.29 1.73
N ALA A 5 52.74 26.34 0.52
CA ALA A 5 51.55 25.60 0.11
C ALA A 5 51.94 24.19 -0.35
N HIS A 6 51.16 23.18 0.04
CA HIS A 6 51.23 21.85 -0.57
C HIS A 6 49.92 21.54 -1.29
N ALA A 7 50.04 21.49 -2.62
CA ALA A 7 49.05 20.97 -3.55
C ALA A 7 48.99 19.43 -3.43
N PHE A 8 47.78 18.87 -3.50
CA PHE A 8 47.57 17.45 -3.74
C PHE A 8 47.01 17.25 -5.16
N PRO A 9 47.52 16.26 -5.92
CA PRO A 9 47.25 16.12 -7.34
C PRO A 9 45.89 15.50 -7.66
N VAL A 10 45.31 16.03 -8.74
CA VAL A 10 44.18 15.51 -9.50
C VAL A 10 44.59 14.20 -10.18
N GLN A 11 43.90 13.10 -9.88
CA GLN A 11 43.94 11.89 -10.71
C GLN A 11 42.68 11.81 -11.56
N ALA A 12 42.85 12.07 -12.84
CA ALA A 12 41.88 11.79 -13.88
C ALA A 12 41.74 10.28 -14.05
N MET A 13 40.53 9.75 -13.87
CA MET A 13 40.19 8.40 -14.32
C MET A 13 39.31 8.48 -15.56
N SER A 14 39.83 7.82 -16.59
CA SER A 14 39.36 7.70 -17.96
C SER A 14 37.96 7.11 -18.06
N LEU A 15 37.10 7.75 -18.85
CA LEU A 15 35.86 7.18 -19.37
C LEU A 15 36.18 6.29 -20.58
N PRO A 16 35.63 5.07 -20.69
CA PRO A 16 35.66 4.32 -21.93
C PRO A 16 34.38 4.54 -22.76
N GLY A 17 34.57 5.15 -23.94
CA GLY A 17 34.10 4.62 -25.21
C GLY A 17 32.63 4.83 -25.60
N GLU A 18 32.35 5.98 -26.22
CA GLU A 18 31.31 6.09 -27.24
C GLU A 18 31.60 5.13 -28.39
N ARG A 19 30.62 4.31 -28.77
CA ARG A 19 30.52 3.72 -30.11
C ARG A 19 29.23 4.20 -30.72
N ASP A 20 29.39 5.10 -31.68
CA ASP A 20 28.44 5.33 -32.76
C ASP A 20 28.31 4.06 -33.59
N GLU A 21 27.11 3.48 -33.62
CA GLU A 21 26.68 2.67 -34.75
C GLU A 21 25.31 3.18 -35.22
N THR A 22 25.39 4.11 -36.17
CA THR A 22 24.34 4.44 -37.11
C THR A 22 24.00 3.23 -37.97
N GLY A 23 22.89 2.56 -37.68
CA GLY A 23 22.28 1.52 -38.52
C GLY A 23 20.88 1.94 -38.93
N GLY A 24 20.78 2.73 -39.99
CA GLY A 24 19.52 3.12 -40.60
C GLY A 24 18.98 2.05 -41.55
N ILE A 25 17.65 1.88 -41.51
CA ILE A 25 16.74 1.58 -42.62
C ILE A 25 16.78 0.16 -43.19
N GLU A 26 15.76 -0.65 -42.83
CA GLU A 26 14.97 -1.36 -43.84
C GLU A 26 13.54 -1.67 -43.34
N PRO A 27 12.47 -1.17 -43.98
CA PRO A 27 11.10 -1.58 -43.72
C PRO A 27 10.77 -2.85 -44.51
N GLN A 28 10.64 -3.98 -43.82
CA GLN A 28 10.16 -5.22 -44.45
C GLN A 28 8.70 -5.07 -44.88
N ARG A 29 8.53 -4.87 -46.19
CA ARG A 29 7.30 -5.05 -46.94
C ARG A 29 6.92 -6.53 -46.97
N LEU A 30 5.66 -6.79 -46.59
CA LEU A 30 4.70 -7.56 -47.38
C LEU A 30 5.11 -8.98 -47.82
N LEU A 31 4.58 -9.99 -47.12
CA LEU A 31 4.10 -11.18 -47.81
C LEU A 31 2.84 -11.72 -47.14
N ILE A 32 1.70 -11.28 -47.68
CA ILE A 32 0.40 -11.93 -47.49
C ILE A 32 0.50 -13.27 -48.22
N ARG A 33 0.58 -14.39 -47.49
CA ARG A 33 0.20 -15.70 -48.02
C ARG A 33 -1.19 -16.06 -47.50
N LYS A 34 -2.16 -15.86 -48.40
CA LYS A 34 -3.41 -16.60 -48.43
C LYS A 34 -3.05 -18.07 -48.70
N ASP A 35 -3.26 -18.93 -47.71
CA ASP A 35 -3.58 -20.32 -48.00
C ASP A 35 -4.85 -20.66 -47.22
N ALA A 36 -5.92 -20.68 -48.00
CA ALA A 36 -7.17 -21.32 -47.66
C ALA A 36 -6.91 -22.83 -47.56
N MET A 37 -7.31 -23.45 -46.45
CA MET A 37 -7.73 -24.85 -46.51
C MET A 37 -8.86 -25.08 -45.52
N MET A 38 -10.06 -25.11 -46.11
CA MET A 38 -11.26 -25.76 -45.60
C MET A 38 -10.91 -27.13 -45.02
N ARG A 39 -11.22 -27.34 -43.74
CA ARG A 39 -11.63 -28.67 -43.26
C ARG A 39 -12.85 -28.51 -42.38
N THR A 40 -13.97 -28.43 -43.09
CA THR A 40 -15.31 -28.72 -42.60
C THR A 40 -15.35 -30.17 -42.13
N VAL A 41 -15.57 -30.40 -40.83
CA VAL A 41 -16.08 -31.67 -40.33
C VAL A 41 -17.40 -31.39 -39.62
N ILE A 42 -18.47 -31.80 -40.30
CA ILE A 42 -19.84 -31.86 -39.79
C ILE A 42 -19.97 -33.14 -38.97
N CYS A 43 -20.47 -33.06 -37.74
CA CYS A 43 -21.31 -34.09 -37.13
C CYS A 43 -22.08 -33.51 -35.93
N LEU A 44 -23.34 -33.16 -36.17
CA LEU A 44 -24.43 -33.15 -35.18
C LEU A 44 -24.84 -34.61 -34.87
N PRO A 45 -25.82 -34.89 -33.99
CA PRO A 45 -26.13 -34.35 -32.65
C PRO A 45 -26.33 -35.51 -31.64
N ALA A 46 -26.42 -35.20 -30.34
CA ALA A 46 -27.25 -35.88 -29.32
C ALA A 46 -26.56 -35.86 -27.94
N LEU A 47 -27.17 -35.23 -26.96
CA LEU A 47 -27.96 -35.94 -25.95
C LEU A 47 -28.52 -34.92 -24.96
N ALA A 48 -29.84 -34.94 -24.83
CA ALA A 48 -30.55 -34.35 -23.71
C ALA A 48 -30.09 -35.03 -22.41
N GLY A 49 -29.56 -34.23 -21.49
CA GLY A 49 -29.23 -34.64 -20.13
C GLY A 49 -29.83 -33.63 -19.15
N LEU A 50 -31.07 -33.89 -18.75
CA LEU A 50 -31.80 -33.17 -17.71
C LEU A 50 -31.11 -33.41 -16.36
N ALA A 51 -30.11 -32.60 -16.02
CA ALA A 51 -29.56 -32.55 -14.66
C ALA A 51 -30.17 -31.35 -13.94
N ALA A 52 -31.34 -31.58 -13.32
CA ALA A 52 -31.86 -30.72 -12.27
C ALA A 52 -30.94 -30.84 -11.04
N LEU A 53 -29.76 -30.22 -11.11
CA LEU A 53 -28.98 -29.90 -9.94
C LEU A 53 -29.67 -28.72 -9.28
N GLY A 54 -30.29 -28.96 -8.13
CA GLY A 54 -30.81 -27.91 -7.28
C GLY A 54 -29.75 -26.83 -7.11
N LEU A 55 -29.99 -25.68 -7.73
CA LEU A 55 -29.33 -24.44 -7.34
C LEU A 55 -29.76 -24.21 -5.89
N VAL A 56 -28.97 -24.73 -4.95
CA VAL A 56 -28.85 -24.07 -3.65
C VAL A 56 -28.40 -22.66 -4.03
N PRO A 57 -29.20 -21.61 -3.78
CA PRO A 57 -28.70 -20.27 -3.96
C PRO A 57 -27.47 -20.18 -3.05
N ALA A 58 -26.28 -20.13 -3.66
CA ALA A 58 -25.12 -19.66 -2.94
C ALA A 58 -25.53 -18.35 -2.27
N PRO A 59 -25.24 -18.13 -0.97
CA PRO A 59 -25.63 -16.90 -0.33
C PRO A 59 -25.07 -15.77 -1.19
N ALA A 60 -25.97 -14.99 -1.81
CA ALA A 60 -25.59 -13.76 -2.45
C ALA A 60 -24.72 -13.02 -1.43
N PHE A 61 -23.49 -12.67 -1.79
CA PHE A 61 -22.59 -11.93 -0.92
C PHE A 61 -23.11 -10.49 -0.83
N ALA A 62 -24.27 -10.33 -0.19
CA ALA A 62 -24.95 -9.08 -0.05
C ALA A 62 -24.03 -8.07 0.64
N GLN A 63 -24.17 -6.82 0.22
CA GLN A 63 -23.60 -5.67 0.89
C GLN A 63 -23.90 -5.76 2.40
N GLU A 64 -22.86 -5.85 3.21
CA GLU A 64 -22.96 -5.97 4.66
C GLU A 64 -22.72 -4.60 5.28
N SER A 65 -23.74 -4.03 5.91
CA SER A 65 -23.60 -2.79 6.69
C SER A 65 -23.69 -3.08 8.18
N ARG A 66 -22.73 -2.55 8.94
CA ARG A 66 -22.68 -2.70 10.40
C ARG A 66 -22.39 -1.37 11.08
N THR A 67 -23.31 -0.95 11.92
CA THR A 67 -23.14 0.20 12.82
C THR A 67 -22.78 -0.27 14.22
N LYS A 68 -21.77 0.37 14.83
CA LYS A 68 -21.37 0.18 16.21
C LYS A 68 -21.33 1.52 16.91
N THR A 69 -21.99 1.61 18.05
CA THR A 69 -21.90 2.76 18.94
C THR A 69 -21.16 2.33 20.20
N PHE A 70 -20.16 3.12 20.57
CA PHE A 70 -19.48 3.02 21.84
C PHE A 70 -19.75 4.28 22.64
N ASP A 71 -20.41 4.13 23.79
CA ASP A 71 -20.62 5.23 24.71
C ASP A 71 -19.60 5.16 25.85
N GLY A 72 -18.61 6.06 25.81
CA GLY A 72 -17.56 6.14 26.81
C GLY A 72 -17.82 7.22 27.86
N PRO A 73 -16.93 7.34 28.86
CA PRO A 73 -17.05 8.39 29.87
C PRO A 73 -16.92 9.81 29.28
N ASN A 74 -16.05 10.00 28.28
CA ASN A 74 -15.72 11.34 27.77
C ASN A 74 -16.31 11.65 26.38
N ALA A 75 -16.72 10.62 25.64
CA ALA A 75 -17.18 10.77 24.26
C ALA A 75 -18.06 9.59 23.84
N THR A 76 -18.99 9.88 22.94
CA THR A 76 -19.78 8.88 22.22
C THR A 76 -19.20 8.74 20.82
N VAL A 77 -18.99 7.49 20.38
CA VAL A 77 -18.38 7.19 19.09
C VAL A 77 -19.30 6.27 18.31
N THR A 78 -19.75 6.72 17.14
CA THR A 78 -20.50 5.89 16.20
C THR A 78 -19.62 5.58 15.01
N GLN A 79 -19.59 4.31 14.60
CA GLN A 79 -18.90 3.86 13.41
C GLN A 79 -19.82 2.99 12.57
N THR A 80 -20.00 3.36 11.32
CA THR A 80 -20.68 2.54 10.31
C THR A 80 -19.62 1.98 9.38
N THR A 81 -19.75 0.72 8.99
CA THR A 81 -18.87 0.09 8.01
C THR A 81 -19.73 -0.67 7.03
N THR A 82 -19.58 -0.33 5.76
CA THR A 82 -20.24 -0.98 4.64
C THR A 82 -19.18 -1.78 3.88
N LEU A 83 -19.42 -3.07 3.67
CA LEU A 83 -18.54 -3.96 2.95
C LEU A 83 -19.33 -4.61 1.82
N ASP A 84 -18.96 -4.30 0.59
CA ASP A 84 -19.42 -5.04 -0.58
C ASP A 84 -18.29 -5.98 -1.03
N ARG A 85 -18.51 -7.28 -0.88
CA ARG A 85 -17.50 -8.29 -1.23
C ARG A 85 -17.43 -8.53 -2.73
N GLU A 86 -18.54 -8.35 -3.43
CA GLU A 86 -18.67 -8.56 -4.88
C GLU A 86 -18.03 -7.40 -5.64
N ALA A 87 -18.41 -6.16 -5.30
CA ALA A 87 -17.79 -4.96 -5.84
C ALA A 87 -16.37 -4.73 -5.30
N GLY A 88 -15.98 -5.41 -4.22
CA GLY A 88 -14.67 -5.28 -3.59
C GLY A 88 -14.46 -3.92 -2.90
N THR A 89 -15.55 -3.29 -2.47
CA THR A 89 -15.56 -1.97 -1.82
C THR A 89 -15.57 -2.11 -0.30
N LEU A 90 -14.97 -1.15 0.40
CA LEU A 90 -15.14 -0.98 1.83
C LEU A 90 -15.23 0.50 2.13
N GLU A 91 -16.33 0.89 2.75
CA GLU A 91 -16.59 2.24 3.24
C GLU A 91 -16.70 2.22 4.77
N ARG A 92 -16.18 3.25 5.41
CA ARG A 92 -16.30 3.40 6.85
C ARG A 92 -16.36 4.85 7.25
N ASP A 93 -17.50 5.21 7.82
CA ASP A 93 -17.70 6.48 8.49
C ASP A 93 -17.61 6.32 9.99
N ARG A 94 -16.98 7.29 10.63
CA ARG A 94 -16.88 7.37 12.07
C ARG A 94 -17.07 8.80 12.54
N THR A 95 -17.97 8.97 13.50
CA THR A 95 -18.16 10.22 14.21
C THR A 95 -17.87 10.01 15.69
N ALA A 96 -17.10 10.91 16.28
CA ALA A 96 -16.84 10.94 17.71
C ALA A 96 -17.25 12.31 18.26
N THR A 97 -18.09 12.32 19.27
CA THR A 97 -18.61 13.54 19.90
C THR A 97 -18.17 13.57 21.36
N ALA A 98 -17.47 14.64 21.76
CA ALA A 98 -17.11 14.85 23.16
C ALA A 98 -18.37 15.20 23.98
N LYS A 99 -18.58 14.53 25.11
CA LYS A 99 -19.79 14.74 25.94
C LYS A 99 -19.81 16.12 26.58
N GLU A 100 -18.65 16.58 27.05
CA GLU A 100 -18.53 17.86 27.76
C GLU A 100 -18.70 19.07 26.84
N SER A 101 -18.05 19.05 25.67
CA SER A 101 -18.02 20.22 24.76
C SER A 101 -18.98 20.11 23.58
N GLY A 102 -19.62 18.96 23.36
CA GLY A 102 -20.43 18.69 22.16
C GLY A 102 -19.63 18.66 20.84
N LYS A 103 -18.32 18.94 20.88
CA LYS A 103 -17.45 19.02 19.71
C LYS A 103 -17.31 17.66 19.03
N THR A 104 -17.37 17.66 17.70
CA THR A 104 -17.37 16.44 16.89
C THR A 104 -16.10 16.29 16.06
N VAL A 105 -15.75 15.04 15.76
CA VAL A 105 -14.70 14.67 14.81
C VAL A 105 -15.27 13.60 13.90
N SER A 106 -15.23 13.83 12.60
CA SER A 106 -15.61 12.84 11.59
C SER A 106 -14.38 12.24 10.92
N THR A 107 -14.51 11.01 10.42
CA THR A 107 -13.50 10.32 9.62
C THR A 107 -14.22 9.43 8.63
N SER A 108 -13.93 9.60 7.34
CA SER A 108 -14.32 8.66 6.29
C SER A 108 -13.12 7.83 5.85
N LEU A 109 -13.37 6.62 5.36
CA LEU A 109 -12.40 5.73 4.75
C LEU A 109 -13.08 4.94 3.66
N ASP A 110 -12.59 5.12 2.43
CA ASP A 110 -13.08 4.42 1.25
C ASP A 110 -11.93 3.58 0.70
N ARG A 111 -12.24 2.36 0.28
CA ARG A 111 -11.27 1.44 -0.29
C ARG A 111 -11.93 0.66 -1.41
N GLN A 112 -11.30 0.68 -2.58
CA GLN A 112 -11.74 -0.06 -3.75
C GLN A 112 -10.71 -1.12 -4.12
N ARG A 113 -11.13 -2.38 -4.35
CA ARG A 113 -10.25 -3.38 -4.96
C ARG A 113 -9.99 -3.00 -6.42
N THR A 114 -8.73 -3.12 -6.82
CA THR A 114 -8.30 -3.03 -8.22
C THR A 114 -7.81 -4.40 -8.68
N GLU A 115 -7.59 -4.58 -9.97
CA GLU A 115 -7.06 -5.82 -10.54
C GLU A 115 -5.79 -6.30 -9.81
N THR A 116 -4.84 -5.40 -9.61
CA THR A 116 -3.54 -5.72 -9.01
C THR A 116 -3.48 -5.40 -7.51
N GLY A 117 -4.52 -4.82 -6.91
CA GLY A 117 -4.38 -4.30 -5.56
C GLY A 117 -5.61 -3.61 -4.96
N SER A 118 -5.45 -2.36 -4.54
CA SER A 118 -6.56 -1.53 -4.07
C SER A 118 -6.19 -0.06 -3.92
N THR A 119 -7.13 0.83 -4.23
CA THR A 119 -7.07 2.24 -3.83
C THR A 119 -7.57 2.42 -2.41
N VAL A 120 -7.17 3.53 -1.78
CA VAL A 120 -7.67 3.95 -0.47
C VAL A 120 -7.77 5.47 -0.45
N ALA A 121 -8.87 5.99 0.08
CA ALA A 121 -9.06 7.38 0.41
C ALA A 121 -9.49 7.49 1.88
N ARG A 122 -8.97 8.47 2.60
CA ARG A 122 -9.30 8.70 4.01
C ARG A 122 -9.33 10.18 4.28
N SER A 123 -10.41 10.65 4.88
CA SER A 123 -10.52 12.02 5.37
C SER A 123 -10.68 12.04 6.89
N ARG A 124 -10.30 13.16 7.52
CA ARG A 124 -10.64 13.43 8.92
C ARG A 124 -10.84 14.91 9.14
N THR A 125 -12.07 15.27 9.50
CA THR A 125 -12.45 16.64 9.87
C THR A 125 -12.36 16.79 11.37
N GLY A 126 -11.65 17.84 11.82
CA GLY A 126 -11.57 18.19 13.24
C GLY A 126 -12.80 18.96 13.72
N PRO A 127 -12.88 19.27 15.02
CA PRO A 127 -13.98 20.05 15.58
C PRO A 127 -14.09 21.46 15.01
N GLU A 128 -12.97 22.02 14.56
CA GLU A 128 -12.89 23.35 13.96
C GLU A 128 -13.16 23.32 12.44
N GLY A 129 -13.76 22.24 11.91
CA GLY A 129 -14.09 22.10 10.48
C GLY A 129 -12.90 21.82 9.54
N ALA A 130 -11.66 22.00 10.00
CA ALA A 130 -10.49 21.75 9.16
C ALA A 130 -10.27 20.25 8.89
N THR A 131 -10.17 19.90 7.60
CA THR A 131 -10.04 18.53 7.10
C THR A 131 -8.61 18.23 6.70
N ARG A 132 -8.13 17.03 7.04
CA ARG A 132 -6.93 16.44 6.43
C ARG A 132 -7.35 15.20 5.64
N SER A 133 -6.64 14.91 4.57
CA SER A 133 -6.92 13.75 3.71
C SER A 133 -5.66 12.94 3.40
N PHE A 134 -5.88 11.72 2.94
CA PHE A 134 -4.86 10.81 2.45
C PHE A 134 -5.50 9.94 1.38
N GLU A 135 -4.86 9.82 0.24
CA GLU A 135 -5.32 8.95 -0.83
C GLU A 135 -4.15 8.27 -1.52
N GLY A 136 -4.42 7.16 -2.19
CA GLY A 136 -3.43 6.51 -3.02
C GLY A 136 -3.77 5.08 -3.37
N GLU A 137 -2.88 4.46 -4.11
CA GLU A 137 -3.03 3.10 -4.62
C GLU A 137 -1.95 2.20 -4.05
N ARG A 138 -2.36 0.99 -3.66
CA ARG A 138 -1.45 -0.12 -3.45
C ARG A 138 -1.54 -1.08 -4.63
N VAL A 139 -0.40 -1.35 -5.25
CA VAL A 139 -0.23 -2.43 -6.22
C VAL A 139 0.43 -3.62 -5.50
N ARG A 140 -0.10 -4.83 -5.68
CA ARG A 140 0.50 -6.07 -5.19
C ARG A 140 1.14 -6.81 -6.37
N GLY A 141 2.35 -7.30 -6.15
CA GLY A 141 3.01 -8.27 -7.01
C GLY A 141 3.24 -9.58 -6.26
N GLU A 142 3.77 -10.57 -6.95
CA GLU A 142 4.04 -11.91 -6.41
C GLU A 142 4.87 -11.85 -5.11
N MET A 143 5.95 -11.08 -5.13
CA MET A 143 6.94 -11.02 -4.05
C MET A 143 6.83 -9.75 -3.21
N GLY A 144 5.82 -8.90 -3.42
CA GLY A 144 5.84 -7.58 -2.82
C GLY A 144 4.62 -6.70 -3.06
N SER A 145 4.76 -5.43 -2.68
CA SER A 145 3.74 -4.42 -2.95
C SER A 145 4.37 -3.03 -2.96
N THR A 146 3.87 -2.15 -3.83
CA THR A 146 4.16 -0.72 -3.80
C THR A 146 2.93 0.05 -3.36
N PHE A 147 3.16 1.26 -2.88
CA PHE A 147 2.13 2.24 -2.58
C PHE A 147 2.59 3.59 -3.11
N ALA A 148 1.70 4.30 -3.79
CA ALA A 148 1.89 5.67 -4.22
C ALA A 148 0.62 6.46 -3.89
N GLY A 149 0.77 7.66 -3.36
CA GLY A 149 -0.36 8.46 -2.91
C GLY A 149 0.03 9.86 -2.47
N THR A 150 -0.96 10.58 -1.97
CA THR A 150 -0.84 11.95 -1.49
C THR A 150 -1.45 12.06 -0.10
N ALA A 151 -1.00 13.04 0.67
CA ALA A 151 -1.59 13.42 1.93
C ALA A 151 -1.74 14.93 2.02
N THR A 152 -2.90 15.40 2.45
CA THR A 152 -3.17 16.83 2.65
C THR A 152 -3.36 17.10 4.14
N THR A 153 -2.65 18.08 4.70
CA THR A 153 -2.82 18.49 6.09
C THR A 153 -4.06 19.36 6.27
N ARG A 154 -4.36 19.71 7.51
CA ARG A 154 -5.46 20.63 7.84
C ARG A 154 -5.23 22.05 7.35
N THR A 155 -3.97 22.42 7.07
CA THR A 155 -3.58 23.73 6.55
C THR A 155 -3.56 23.75 5.02
N GLY A 156 -3.88 22.62 4.36
CA GLY A 156 -3.91 22.50 2.90
C GLY A 156 -2.57 22.09 2.26
N GLU A 157 -1.50 21.94 3.05
CA GLU A 157 -0.22 21.48 2.53
C GLU A 157 -0.33 20.04 2.02
N GLN A 158 0.25 19.78 0.86
CA GLN A 158 0.24 18.47 0.22
C GLN A 158 1.62 17.82 0.27
N TYR A 159 1.61 16.50 0.43
CA TYR A 159 2.80 15.67 0.53
C TYR A 159 2.65 14.44 -0.34
N GLY A 160 3.72 14.06 -1.03
CA GLY A 160 3.81 12.76 -1.68
C GLY A 160 4.04 11.67 -0.63
N VAL A 161 3.37 10.53 -0.80
CA VAL A 161 3.56 9.34 0.05
C VAL A 161 3.88 8.16 -0.83
N SER A 162 5.02 7.52 -0.59
CA SER A 162 5.37 6.27 -1.24
C SER A 162 5.82 5.23 -0.23
N ALA A 163 5.57 3.97 -0.55
CA ALA A 163 6.09 2.85 0.23
C ALA A 163 6.30 1.64 -0.66
N SER A 164 7.27 0.80 -0.33
CA SER A 164 7.43 -0.50 -0.98
C SER A 164 7.68 -1.58 0.05
N ARG A 165 7.38 -2.82 -0.34
CA ARG A 165 7.67 -4.04 0.42
C ARG A 165 8.08 -5.12 -0.56
N SER A 166 9.12 -5.86 -0.21
CA SER A 166 9.55 -7.05 -0.93
C SER A 166 9.80 -8.19 0.05
N ARG A 167 9.69 -9.41 -0.46
CA ARG A 167 10.05 -10.67 0.19
C ARG A 167 10.87 -11.48 -0.81
N ASP A 168 11.74 -12.33 -0.32
CA ASP A 168 12.57 -13.20 -1.16
C ASP A 168 12.10 -14.66 -1.16
N GLY A 169 10.98 -14.96 -0.50
CA GLY A 169 10.45 -16.33 -0.38
C GLY A 169 11.13 -17.15 0.73
N ALA A 170 12.39 -16.87 1.07
CA ALA A 170 13.12 -17.48 2.19
C ALA A 170 12.75 -16.89 3.56
N GLY A 171 11.87 -15.89 3.58
CA GLY A 171 11.37 -15.24 4.79
C GLY A 171 12.13 -13.97 5.17
N ASN A 172 13.08 -13.53 4.34
CA ASN A 172 13.64 -12.20 4.44
C ASN A 172 12.68 -11.20 3.80
N SER A 173 12.76 -9.94 4.23
CA SER A 173 11.94 -8.88 3.65
C SER A 173 12.58 -7.51 3.79
N GLN A 174 12.25 -6.64 2.84
CA GLN A 174 12.55 -5.22 2.91
C GLN A 174 11.26 -4.42 2.88
N ALA A 175 11.27 -3.25 3.52
CA ALA A 175 10.18 -2.30 3.44
C ALA A 175 10.72 -0.89 3.54
N SER A 176 10.27 -0.02 2.64
CA SER A 176 10.57 1.41 2.67
C SER A 176 9.29 2.23 2.76
N GLN A 177 9.41 3.42 3.32
CA GLN A 177 8.39 4.46 3.31
C GLN A 177 9.07 5.80 3.13
N ARG A 178 8.53 6.65 2.27
CA ARG A 178 8.95 8.03 2.07
C ARG A 178 7.75 8.96 2.14
N ILE A 179 7.99 10.15 2.67
CA ILE A 179 7.10 11.30 2.55
C ILE A 179 7.93 12.41 1.90
N THR A 180 7.46 12.91 0.78
CA THR A 180 8.11 13.97 0.03
C THR A 180 7.31 15.26 0.15
N GLY A 181 8.02 16.38 0.28
CA GLY A 181 7.42 17.70 0.21
C GLY A 181 7.03 18.07 -1.23
N PRO A 182 6.40 19.24 -1.40
CA PRO A 182 5.97 19.73 -2.71
C PRO A 182 7.14 19.97 -3.67
N GLU A 183 8.35 20.22 -3.18
CA GLU A 183 9.56 20.44 -3.99
C GLU A 183 10.33 19.12 -4.24
N GLY A 184 9.77 17.98 -3.85
CA GLY A 184 10.39 16.66 -4.00
C GLY A 184 11.43 16.30 -2.92
N GLN A 185 11.69 17.19 -1.95
CA GLN A 185 12.56 16.91 -0.82
C GLN A 185 11.99 15.80 0.06
N THR A 186 12.85 14.92 0.61
CA THR A 186 12.40 13.88 1.54
C THR A 186 12.24 14.46 2.94
N LEU A 187 10.99 14.60 3.39
CA LEU A 187 10.66 15.07 4.74
C LEU A 187 10.69 13.95 5.78
N TYR A 188 10.40 12.73 5.35
CA TYR A 188 10.48 11.55 6.19
C TYR A 188 10.84 10.32 5.37
N GLY A 189 11.72 9.50 5.92
CA GLY A 189 12.09 8.21 5.38
C GLY A 189 12.14 7.16 6.48
N ARG A 190 11.70 5.94 6.16
CA ARG A 190 11.93 4.78 7.00
C ARG A 190 12.21 3.56 6.15
N ASP A 191 13.33 2.92 6.40
CA ASP A 191 13.66 1.63 5.79
C ASP A 191 13.72 0.56 6.87
N ARG A 192 13.36 -0.66 6.49
CA ARG A 192 13.48 -1.83 7.34
C ARG A 192 13.93 -3.02 6.52
N THR A 193 14.96 -3.69 7.00
CA THR A 193 15.35 -5.02 6.56
C THR A 193 15.01 -6.03 7.64
N THR A 194 14.48 -7.17 7.24
CA THR A 194 14.25 -8.32 8.13
C THR A 194 14.98 -9.51 7.56
N THR A 195 15.85 -10.10 8.36
CA THR A 195 16.63 -11.28 8.00
C THR A 195 16.23 -12.44 8.89
N ARG A 196 16.06 -13.63 8.31
CA ARG A 196 15.80 -14.88 9.02
C ARG A 196 16.95 -15.84 8.76
N SER A 197 17.49 -16.40 9.83
CA SER A 197 18.54 -17.40 9.77
C SER A 197 18.23 -18.55 10.72
N ARG A 198 18.71 -19.76 10.37
CA ARG A 198 18.66 -20.90 11.27
C ARG A 198 19.80 -20.79 12.28
N THR A 199 19.53 -21.06 13.55
CA THR A 199 20.55 -21.12 14.61
C THR A 199 21.23 -22.49 14.60
N GLU A 200 22.41 -22.58 15.20
CA GLU A 200 23.14 -23.85 15.37
C GLU A 200 22.30 -24.92 16.09
N SER A 201 21.44 -24.49 17.02
CA SER A 201 20.47 -25.33 17.74
C SER A 201 19.22 -25.71 16.93
N GLY A 202 19.15 -25.37 15.63
CA GLY A 202 18.03 -25.69 14.74
C GLY A 202 16.82 -24.74 14.83
N GLY A 203 16.86 -23.72 15.69
CA GLY A 203 15.83 -22.67 15.81
C GLY A 203 15.88 -21.63 14.67
N ILE A 204 14.89 -20.74 14.62
CA ILE A 204 14.88 -19.60 13.66
C ILE A 204 15.14 -18.30 14.42
N ARG A 205 16.23 -17.60 14.08
CA ARG A 205 16.50 -16.24 14.52
C ARG A 205 15.96 -15.25 13.50
N THR A 206 15.25 -14.23 13.96
CA THR A 206 14.79 -13.11 13.12
C THR A 206 15.45 -11.82 13.59
N GLU A 207 16.09 -11.12 12.68
CA GLU A 207 16.69 -9.82 12.92
C GLU A 207 15.92 -8.72 12.20
N HIS A 208 15.80 -7.55 12.84
CA HIS A 208 15.16 -6.38 12.26
C HIS A 208 16.10 -5.19 12.34
N ASN A 209 16.53 -4.70 11.18
CA ASN A 209 17.24 -3.43 11.08
C ASN A 209 16.27 -2.36 10.60
N VAL A 210 16.25 -1.19 11.25
CA VAL A 210 15.36 -0.07 10.92
C VAL A 210 16.17 1.22 10.91
N SER A 211 16.23 1.89 9.76
CA SER A 211 16.77 3.24 9.62
C SER A 211 15.63 4.25 9.43
N ARG A 212 15.85 5.48 9.90
CA ARG A 212 14.89 6.58 9.74
C ARG A 212 15.63 7.86 9.42
N THR A 213 15.10 8.59 8.45
CA THR A 213 15.51 9.96 8.13
C THR A 213 14.30 10.84 8.35
N ARG A 214 14.51 12.03 8.89
CA ARG A 214 13.43 12.96 9.18
C ARG A 214 13.95 14.37 9.15
N ASP A 215 13.27 15.21 8.39
CA ASP A 215 13.45 16.64 8.48
C ASP A 215 13.06 17.13 9.91
N PRO A 216 13.93 17.89 10.60
CA PRO A 216 13.67 18.35 11.97
C PRO A 216 12.38 19.16 12.12
N GLU A 217 12.04 19.95 11.11
CA GLU A 217 10.86 20.80 11.07
C GLU A 217 9.62 19.99 10.68
N PHE A 218 9.79 18.93 9.89
CA PHE A 218 8.71 18.01 9.59
C PHE A 218 8.30 17.21 10.84
N ARG A 219 7.12 17.54 11.38
CA ARG A 219 6.49 16.80 12.48
C ARG A 219 5.34 15.94 11.96
N PRO A 220 5.57 14.67 11.58
CA PRO A 220 4.46 13.78 11.29
C PRO A 220 3.64 13.61 12.57
N ARG A 221 2.51 14.31 12.67
CA ARG A 221 1.60 14.19 13.80
C ARG A 221 1.16 12.73 13.87
N ARG A 222 1.47 12.03 14.97
CA ARG A 222 1.18 10.59 15.20
C ARG A 222 -0.19 10.23 14.58
N GLY A 223 -0.15 9.45 13.50
CA GLY A 223 -1.35 9.13 12.72
C GLY A 223 -1.11 8.51 11.35
N ALA A 224 0.07 8.71 10.74
CA ALA A 224 0.44 8.08 9.45
C ALA A 224 0.86 6.61 9.58
N GLY A 225 1.14 6.14 10.80
CA GLY A 225 1.34 4.72 11.11
C GLY A 225 0.37 4.32 12.20
N GLY A 226 -0.60 3.47 11.88
CA GLY A 226 -1.54 2.93 12.85
C GLY A 226 -0.78 2.34 14.03
N GLN A 227 -0.85 2.99 15.19
CA GLN A 227 -0.51 2.33 16.43
C GLN A 227 -1.52 1.20 16.59
N ARG A 228 -1.06 -0.03 16.37
CA ARG A 228 -1.74 -1.21 16.87
C ARG A 228 -1.85 -0.99 18.37
N GLN A 229 -3.06 -0.70 18.84
CA GLN A 229 -3.37 -0.92 20.24
C GLN A 229 -3.00 -2.38 20.50
N ARG A 230 -1.97 -2.61 21.31
CA ARG A 230 -1.72 -3.94 21.84
C ARG A 230 -3.01 -4.36 22.53
N PRO A 231 -3.58 -5.54 22.22
CA PRO A 231 -4.69 -6.02 23.03
C PRO A 231 -4.22 -6.08 24.49
N PRO A 232 -5.09 -5.75 25.47
CA PRO A 232 -4.75 -5.90 26.87
C PRO A 232 -4.28 -7.35 27.10
N GLN A 233 -3.14 -7.51 27.76
CA GLN A 233 -2.65 -8.82 28.15
C GLN A 233 -3.76 -9.50 28.97
N ARG A 234 -4.31 -10.58 28.43
CA ARG A 234 -5.29 -11.40 29.14
C ARG A 234 -4.53 -11.98 30.33
N GLY A 235 -4.88 -11.52 31.54
CA GLY A 235 -4.29 -11.98 32.79
C GLY A 235 -4.26 -13.50 32.83
N GLY A 236 -3.11 -14.05 33.17
CA GLY A 236 -2.93 -15.49 33.35
C GLY A 236 -3.95 -16.01 34.35
N ARG A 237 -4.67 -17.05 33.99
CA ARG A 237 -5.44 -17.83 34.97
C ARG A 237 -4.43 -18.49 35.90
N PRO A 238 -4.58 -18.38 37.24
CA PRO A 238 -3.84 -19.23 38.15
C PRO A 238 -4.24 -20.67 37.87
N ARG A 239 -3.25 -21.54 37.66
CA ARG A 239 -3.44 -22.99 37.70
C ARG A 239 -3.80 -23.33 39.14
N ARG A 240 -4.99 -23.91 39.34
CA ARG A 240 -5.25 -24.76 40.50
C ARG A 240 -4.76 -26.16 40.16
#